data_AF-A0A7V8DDY9-F1
#
_entry.id   AF-A0A7V8DDY9-F1
#
_cell.length_a   1.000
_cell.length_b   1.000
_cell.length_c   1.000
_cell.angle_alpha   90.00
_cell.angle_beta   90.00
_cell.angle_gamma   90.00
#
_symmetry.space_group_name_H-M   'P 1'
#
loop_
_entity.id
_entity.type
_entity.pdbx_description
1 polymer ?
#
loop_
_entity_poly.entity_id
_entity_poly.type
_entity_poly.pdbx_seq_one_letter_code
_entity_poly.pdbx_strand_id
1 'polypeptide(L)'
;PPELMAEAIRAYLQDPNFIKPEFPALVARIRERESATSIANNGRYLNMLPRVPLVHGFCLGLTREVIDRIGAFDVENFLEGHGEAHDYCFRAIDAGFSLVIATHTYIFYARSGSYADAREEAPMKVASETLERLHGHARIRRAECSMEENPILMDL
;
A
#
# COMPACT_ATOMS: atom_id res chain seq x y z
N PRO A 1 -13.24 -16.73 -5.68
CA PRO A 1 -14.72 -16.69 -5.50
C PRO A 1 -15.06 -16.22 -4.08
N PRO A 2 -16.19 -15.50 -3.88
CA PRO A 2 -16.56 -14.90 -2.59
C PRO A 2 -16.62 -15.91 -1.43
N GLU A 3 -17.01 -17.15 -1.71
CA GLU A 3 -17.16 -18.21 -0.71
C GLU A 3 -15.82 -18.68 -0.13
N LEU A 4 -14.80 -18.85 -0.98
CA LEU A 4 -13.42 -19.18 -0.58
C LEU A 4 -12.77 -18.05 0.24
N MET A 5 -13.13 -16.80 -0.02
CA MET A 5 -12.64 -15.63 0.71
C MET A 5 -13.23 -15.57 2.13
N ALA A 6 -14.54 -15.81 2.26
CA ALA A 6 -15.20 -15.89 3.55
C ALA A 6 -14.68 -17.04 4.43
N GLU A 7 -14.15 -18.09 3.81
CA GLU A 7 -13.52 -19.23 4.50
C GLU A 7 -12.10 -18.89 4.96
N ALA A 8 -11.30 -18.23 4.12
CA ALA A 8 -9.95 -17.77 4.48
C ALA A 8 -9.97 -16.71 5.61
N ILE A 9 -10.90 -15.76 5.56
CA ILE A 9 -11.08 -14.73 6.60
C ILE A 9 -11.52 -15.38 7.92
N ARG A 10 -12.45 -16.34 7.89
CA ARG A 10 -12.90 -17.06 9.09
C ARG A 10 -11.78 -17.88 9.75
N ALA A 11 -10.90 -18.48 8.95
CA ALA A 11 -9.76 -19.23 9.45
C ALA A 11 -8.69 -18.32 10.11
N TYR A 12 -8.38 -17.17 9.49
CA TYR A 12 -7.44 -16.18 10.04
C TYR A 12 -7.91 -15.56 11.36
N LEU A 13 -9.22 -15.30 11.49
CA LEU A 13 -9.80 -14.74 12.72
C LEU A 13 -9.79 -15.70 13.91
N GLN A 14 -9.59 -17.02 13.68
CA GLN A 14 -9.54 -18.02 14.75
C GLN A 14 -8.11 -18.30 15.24
N ASP A 15 -7.10 -18.08 14.42
CA ASP A 15 -5.69 -18.15 14.81
C ASP A 15 -4.86 -17.15 13.98
N PRO A 16 -4.38 -16.04 14.58
CA PRO A 16 -3.60 -15.01 13.90
C PRO A 16 -2.27 -15.50 13.30
N ASN A 17 -1.79 -16.68 13.71
CA ASN A 17 -0.57 -17.31 13.19
C ASN A 17 -0.86 -18.40 12.15
N PHE A 18 -2.13 -18.59 11.75
CA PHE A 18 -2.55 -19.67 10.88
C PHE A 18 -2.31 -19.37 9.40
N ILE A 19 -1.21 -19.88 8.87
CA ILE A 19 -0.99 -20.02 7.41
C ILE A 19 -1.45 -21.43 7.01
N LYS A 20 -2.56 -21.54 6.26
CA LYS A 20 -3.01 -22.85 5.77
C LYS A 20 -2.01 -23.45 4.76
N PRO A 21 -1.78 -24.77 4.78
CA PRO A 21 -0.97 -25.47 3.78
C PRO A 21 -1.47 -25.30 2.32
N GLU A 22 -2.74 -24.94 2.12
CA GLU A 22 -3.35 -24.69 0.81
C GLU A 22 -3.26 -23.24 0.30
N PHE A 23 -2.62 -22.32 1.03
CA PHE A 23 -2.34 -20.96 0.52
C PHE A 23 -1.58 -20.95 -0.82
N PRO A 24 -0.57 -21.82 -1.07
CA PRO A 24 0.06 -21.94 -2.37
C PRO A 24 -0.92 -22.28 -3.51
N ALA A 25 -1.98 -23.04 -3.21
CA ALA A 25 -3.00 -23.40 -4.20
C ALA A 25 -4.01 -22.27 -4.46
N LEU A 26 -4.34 -21.46 -3.46
CA LEU A 26 -5.17 -20.25 -3.64
C LEU A 26 -4.41 -19.16 -4.42
N VAL A 27 -3.13 -18.94 -4.09
CA VAL A 27 -2.21 -18.13 -4.90
C VAL A 27 -2.14 -18.69 -6.33
N ALA A 28 -2.08 -20.02 -6.49
CA ALA A 28 -2.08 -20.66 -7.82
C ALA A 28 -3.39 -20.49 -8.62
N ARG A 29 -4.54 -20.29 -7.96
CA ARG A 29 -5.80 -19.99 -8.66
C ARG A 29 -5.99 -18.51 -8.95
N ILE A 30 -5.40 -17.61 -8.16
CA ILE A 30 -5.27 -16.19 -8.49
C ILE A 30 -4.30 -16.01 -9.68
N ARG A 31 -3.24 -16.83 -9.75
CA ARG A 31 -2.28 -16.92 -10.89
C ARG A 31 -2.93 -17.21 -12.25
N GLU A 32 -4.11 -17.82 -12.31
CA GLU A 32 -4.76 -18.18 -13.58
C GLU A 32 -5.64 -17.05 -14.16
N ARG A 33 -5.91 -15.97 -13.41
CA ARG A 33 -6.83 -14.89 -13.84
C ARG A 33 -6.22 -13.49 -13.94
N GLU A 34 -5.01 -13.28 -13.42
CA GLU A 34 -4.27 -12.03 -13.62
C GLU A 34 -3.00 -12.32 -14.44
N SER A 35 -2.75 -11.48 -15.45
CA SER A 35 -1.68 -11.61 -16.44
C SER A 35 -0.36 -12.08 -15.82
N ALA A 36 0.15 -13.20 -16.36
CA ALA A 36 1.23 -14.05 -15.84
C ALA A 36 2.62 -13.42 -15.66
N THR A 37 2.75 -12.10 -15.65
CA THR A 37 4.05 -11.40 -15.62
C THR A 37 4.53 -11.04 -14.21
N SER A 38 3.64 -10.64 -13.30
CA SER A 38 4.01 -10.25 -11.91
C SER A 38 4.43 -11.44 -11.04
N ILE A 39 3.75 -12.59 -11.17
CA ILE A 39 3.88 -13.67 -10.19
C ILE A 39 5.10 -14.58 -10.43
N ALA A 40 5.68 -14.58 -11.63
CA ALA A 40 6.89 -15.36 -11.92
C ALA A 40 8.13 -14.81 -11.17
N ASN A 41 8.15 -13.52 -10.86
CA ASN A 41 9.26 -12.86 -10.16
C ASN A 41 9.18 -12.95 -8.63
N ASN A 42 8.01 -13.29 -8.06
CA ASN A 42 7.80 -13.32 -6.61
C ASN A 42 8.81 -14.21 -5.87
N GLY A 43 9.23 -15.35 -6.44
CA GLY A 43 10.22 -16.24 -5.81
C GLY A 43 11.58 -15.57 -5.52
N ARG A 44 11.98 -14.57 -6.32
CA ARG A 44 13.25 -13.85 -6.14
C ARG A 44 13.21 -12.82 -5.02
N TYR A 45 12.03 -12.25 -4.75
CA TYR A 45 11.88 -11.11 -3.86
C TYR A 45 11.18 -11.42 -2.53
N LEU A 46 10.71 -12.65 -2.30
CA LEU A 46 10.03 -13.10 -1.06
C LEU A 46 10.79 -12.77 0.24
N ASN A 47 12.12 -12.64 0.21
CA ASN A 47 12.94 -12.32 1.39
C ASN A 47 13.49 -10.89 1.39
N MET A 48 13.00 -10.03 0.49
CA MET A 48 13.43 -8.64 0.38
C MET A 48 12.38 -7.70 0.96
N LEU A 49 12.81 -6.63 1.63
CA LEU A 49 11.95 -5.54 2.07
C LEU A 49 12.42 -4.25 1.41
N PRO A 50 12.05 -3.99 0.14
CA PRO A 50 12.49 -2.81 -0.58
C PRO A 50 12.09 -1.55 0.17
N ARG A 51 13.07 -0.67 0.43
CA ARG A 51 12.79 0.65 1.00
C ARG A 51 12.25 1.56 -0.07
N VAL A 52 11.18 2.26 0.26
CA VAL A 52 10.46 3.14 -0.65
C VAL A 52 10.17 4.47 0.04
N PRO A 53 10.07 5.58 -0.70
CA PRO A 53 9.72 6.86 -0.09
C PRO A 53 8.21 7.02 0.16
N LEU A 54 7.38 6.23 -0.52
CA LEU A 54 5.92 6.32 -0.46
C LEU A 54 5.28 4.92 -0.45
N VAL A 55 4.14 4.80 0.24
CA VAL A 55 3.29 3.61 0.25
C VAL A 55 1.82 4.02 0.19
N HIS A 56 0.98 3.17 -0.40
CA HIS A 56 -0.44 3.45 -0.56
C HIS A 56 -1.21 3.11 0.74
N GLY A 57 -2.13 3.99 1.16
CA GLY A 57 -2.79 3.92 2.47
C GLY A 57 -3.69 2.70 2.69
N PHE A 58 -4.27 2.12 1.64
CA PHE A 58 -5.22 1.00 1.76
C PHE A 58 -4.59 -0.29 2.32
N CYS A 59 -3.28 -0.49 2.14
CA CYS A 59 -2.56 -1.70 2.54
C CYS A 59 -1.36 -1.37 3.44
N LEU A 60 -1.54 -0.51 4.45
CA LEU A 60 -0.45 -0.04 5.31
C LEU A 60 -0.40 -0.74 6.68
N GLY A 61 0.79 -1.23 7.05
CA GLY A 61 1.11 -1.63 8.41
C GLY A 61 1.89 -0.52 9.14
N LEU A 62 1.46 -0.16 10.35
CA LEU A 62 2.09 0.86 11.18
C LEU A 62 2.55 0.27 12.51
N THR A 63 3.77 0.54 12.92
CA THR A 63 4.23 0.18 14.26
C THR A 63 3.58 1.10 15.30
N ARG A 64 3.39 0.61 16.53
CA ARG A 64 2.94 1.46 17.63
C ARG A 64 3.88 2.65 17.84
N GLU A 65 5.18 2.40 17.71
CA GLU A 65 6.23 3.40 17.87
C GLU A 65 6.09 4.60 16.92
N VAL A 66 5.84 4.37 15.62
CA VAL A 66 5.67 5.48 14.68
C VAL A 66 4.42 6.30 15.02
N ILE A 67 3.32 5.63 15.37
CA ILE A 67 2.07 6.29 15.78
C ILE A 67 2.30 7.16 17.02
N ASP A 68 2.98 6.63 18.03
CA ASP A 68 3.26 7.37 19.27
C ASP A 68 4.21 8.56 19.03
N ARG A 69 5.07 8.46 18.00
CA ARG A 69 6.07 9.48 17.67
C ARG A 69 5.52 10.61 16.81
N ILE A 70 4.72 10.33 15.79
CA ILE A 70 4.27 11.32 14.81
C ILE A 70 2.75 11.57 14.82
N GLY A 71 2.00 10.80 15.62
CA GLY A 71 0.54 10.84 15.65
C GLY A 71 -0.11 10.02 14.54
N ALA A 72 -1.41 10.25 14.35
CA ALA A 72 -2.23 9.61 13.32
C ALA A 72 -2.11 10.33 11.96
N PHE A 73 -2.92 9.90 10.99
CA PHE A 73 -3.11 10.60 9.72
C PHE A 73 -3.70 12.00 9.94
N ASP A 74 -3.29 12.95 9.11
CA ASP A 74 -3.76 14.33 9.16
C ASP A 74 -5.12 14.45 8.46
N VAL A 75 -6.19 14.15 9.20
CA VAL A 75 -7.56 14.23 8.69
C VAL A 75 -8.06 15.67 8.54
N GLU A 76 -7.37 16.65 9.12
CA GLU A 76 -7.76 18.06 9.05
C GLU A 76 -7.36 18.68 7.71
N ASN A 77 -6.15 18.39 7.24
CA ASN A 77 -5.68 18.83 5.93
C ASN A 77 -6.17 17.93 4.77
N PHE A 78 -6.57 16.68 5.04
CA PHE A 78 -6.95 15.69 4.02
C PHE A 78 -8.34 15.06 4.27
N LEU A 79 -9.35 15.91 4.45
CA LEU A 79 -10.72 15.53 4.84
C LEU A 79 -11.41 14.52 3.91
N GLU A 80 -11.02 14.46 2.64
CA GLU A 80 -11.64 13.59 1.63
C GLU A 80 -10.85 12.28 1.39
N GLY A 81 -9.80 12.01 2.18
CA GLY A 81 -9.03 10.76 2.08
C GLY A 81 -8.14 10.69 0.83
N HIS A 82 -7.67 11.85 0.38
CA HIS A 82 -6.65 11.95 -0.65
C HIS A 82 -5.39 12.61 -0.06
N GLY A 83 -4.24 11.95 -0.19
CA GLY A 83 -2.92 12.52 0.15
C GLY A 83 -2.43 12.30 1.59
N GLU A 84 -3.30 11.87 2.51
CA GLU A 84 -2.96 11.61 3.91
C GLU A 84 -1.91 10.52 4.08
N ALA A 85 -1.92 9.51 3.20
CA ALA A 85 -0.91 8.46 3.21
C ALA A 85 0.48 9.02 2.85
N HIS A 86 0.58 9.88 1.83
CA HIS A 86 1.84 10.49 1.44
C HIS A 86 2.36 11.46 2.51
N ASP A 87 1.48 12.26 3.13
CA ASP A 87 1.84 13.08 4.29
C ASP A 87 2.42 12.22 5.42
N TYR A 88 1.75 11.13 5.77
CA TYR A 88 2.21 10.21 6.81
C TYR A 88 3.58 9.61 6.48
N CYS A 89 3.80 9.24 5.21
CA CYS A 89 5.10 8.74 4.74
C CYS A 89 6.22 9.76 4.99
N PHE A 90 5.99 11.02 4.60
CA PHE A 90 7.00 12.05 4.77
C PHE A 90 7.27 12.39 6.23
N ARG A 91 6.23 12.46 7.08
CA ARG A 91 6.40 12.65 8.52
C ARG A 91 7.14 11.49 9.18
N ALA A 92 6.87 10.25 8.77
CA ALA A 92 7.57 9.07 9.27
C ALA A 92 9.05 9.09 8.90
N ILE A 93 9.38 9.44 7.64
CA ILE A 93 10.77 9.60 7.18
C ILE A 93 11.49 10.69 7.98
N ASP A 94 10.85 11.84 8.18
CA ASP A 94 11.45 12.96 8.92
C ASP A 94 11.67 12.63 10.40
N ALA A 95 10.87 11.72 10.96
CA ALA A 95 11.06 11.17 12.29
C ALA A 95 12.09 10.02 12.36
N GLY A 96 12.70 9.63 11.24
CA GLY A 96 13.75 8.62 11.17
C GLY A 96 13.27 7.20 10.90
N PHE A 97 11.99 7.00 10.59
CA PHE A 97 11.46 5.68 10.23
C PHE A 97 11.71 5.37 8.75
N SER A 98 11.82 4.08 8.45
CA SER A 98 11.90 3.59 7.07
C SER A 98 10.57 2.98 6.66
N LEU A 99 10.18 3.21 5.41
CA LEU A 99 9.05 2.55 4.79
C LEU A 99 9.55 1.40 3.94
N VAL A 100 8.83 0.28 3.97
CA VAL A 100 9.20 -0.92 3.23
C VAL A 100 7.98 -1.57 2.60
N ILE A 101 8.18 -2.25 1.47
CA ILE A 101 7.18 -3.13 0.87
C ILE A 101 7.37 -4.55 1.41
N ALA A 102 6.31 -5.13 1.97
CA ALA A 102 6.31 -6.51 2.46
C ALA A 102 6.04 -7.49 1.30
N THR A 103 7.10 -7.92 0.61
CA THR A 103 7.02 -8.79 -0.58
C THR A 103 6.53 -10.22 -0.29
N HIS A 104 6.53 -10.64 0.97
CA HIS A 104 6.04 -11.95 1.41
C HIS A 104 4.56 -11.94 1.80
N THR A 105 3.90 -10.78 1.69
CA THR A 105 2.49 -10.61 2.04
C THR A 105 1.71 -10.17 0.81
N TYR A 106 0.54 -10.76 0.62
CA TYR A 106 -0.39 -10.36 -0.44
C TYR A 106 -1.73 -10.00 0.18
N ILE A 107 -2.22 -8.79 -0.12
CA ILE A 107 -3.53 -8.31 0.31
C ILE A 107 -4.37 -8.12 -0.95
N PHE A 108 -5.44 -8.91 -1.06
CA PHE A 108 -6.40 -8.77 -2.14
C PHE A 108 -7.40 -7.67 -1.82
N TYR A 109 -7.45 -6.63 -2.65
CA TYR A 109 -8.47 -5.60 -2.57
C TYR A 109 -9.50 -5.77 -3.69
N ALA A 110 -10.70 -6.26 -3.35
CA ALA A 110 -11.83 -6.20 -4.26
C ALA A 110 -12.40 -4.79 -4.25
N ARG A 111 -11.97 -3.96 -5.20
CA ARG A 111 -12.59 -2.64 -5.43
C ARG A 111 -14.05 -2.86 -5.86
N SER A 112 -15.00 -2.80 -4.93
CA SER A 112 -16.40 -2.59 -5.27
C SER A 112 -16.47 -1.20 -5.91
N GLY A 113 -16.88 -1.11 -7.18
CA GLY A 113 -16.80 0.10 -7.97
C GLY A 113 -17.34 1.34 -7.27
N SER A 114 -16.46 2.10 -6.64
CA SER A 114 -16.49 3.55 -6.68
C SER A 114 -15.66 3.98 -7.90
N TYR A 115 -15.73 5.25 -8.29
CA TYR A 115 -14.84 5.88 -9.29
C TYR A 115 -15.29 5.81 -10.77
N ALA A 116 -16.54 6.16 -11.07
CA ALA A 116 -16.98 6.44 -12.44
C ALA A 116 -17.55 7.85 -12.65
N ASP A 117 -17.52 8.72 -11.64
CA ASP A 117 -18.07 10.08 -11.74
C ASP A 117 -16.95 11.13 -11.66
N ALA A 118 -16.99 12.09 -12.56
CA ALA A 118 -16.11 13.27 -12.69
C ALA A 118 -16.10 14.22 -11.46
N ARG A 119 -16.60 13.78 -10.30
CA ARG A 119 -16.71 14.56 -9.06
C ARG A 119 -15.40 14.62 -8.25
N GLU A 120 -14.39 13.81 -8.60
CA GLU A 120 -13.20 13.62 -7.76
C GLU A 120 -11.93 14.37 -8.21
N GLU A 121 -11.94 15.00 -9.38
CA GLU A 121 -10.76 15.75 -9.84
C GLU A 121 -10.43 16.92 -8.89
N ALA A 122 -11.45 17.58 -8.34
CA ALA A 122 -11.25 18.71 -7.43
C ALA A 122 -10.64 18.29 -6.07
N PRO A 123 -11.16 17.26 -5.37
CA PRO A 123 -10.54 16.73 -4.14
C PRO A 123 -9.09 16.28 -4.31
N MET A 124 -8.78 15.55 -5.39
CA MET A 124 -7.40 15.11 -5.68
C MET A 124 -6.45 16.28 -5.93
N LYS A 125 -6.93 17.32 -6.63
CA LYS A 125 -6.13 18.52 -6.88
C LYS A 125 -5.83 19.28 -5.58
N VAL A 126 -6.84 19.47 -4.72
CA VAL A 126 -6.68 20.13 -3.42
C VAL A 126 -5.70 19.35 -2.53
N ALA A 127 -5.78 18.02 -2.53
CA ALA A 127 -4.83 17.16 -1.82
C ALA A 127 -3.40 17.33 -2.34
N SER A 128 -3.20 17.37 -3.66
CA SER A 128 -1.90 17.60 -4.27
C SER A 128 -1.31 18.97 -3.87
N GLU A 129 -2.09 20.04 -3.98
CA GLU A 129 -1.67 21.40 -3.58
C GLU A 129 -1.34 21.47 -2.08
N THR A 130 -2.12 20.77 -1.25
CA THR A 130 -1.87 20.69 0.19
C THR A 130 -0.57 19.94 0.50
N LEU A 131 -0.34 18.82 -0.16
CA LEU A 131 0.89 18.04 0.00
C LEU A 131 2.12 18.86 -0.43
N GLU A 132 2.02 19.59 -1.55
CA GLU A 132 3.08 20.48 -2.02
C GLU A 132 3.38 21.61 -1.04
N ARG A 133 2.34 22.22 -0.46
CA ARG A 133 2.49 23.24 0.57
C ARG A 133 3.20 22.71 1.83
N LEU A 134 2.90 21.48 2.23
CA LEU A 134 3.44 20.88 3.46
C LEU A 134 4.86 20.33 3.29
N HIS A 135 5.13 19.65 2.17
CA HIS A 135 6.35 18.84 1.98
C HIS A 135 7.26 19.33 0.86
N GLY A 136 6.79 20.26 0.03
CA GLY A 136 7.54 20.85 -1.08
C GLY A 136 7.51 19.99 -2.35
N HIS A 137 7.19 20.64 -3.48
CA HIS A 137 7.08 20.00 -4.79
C HIS A 137 8.30 19.14 -5.18
N ALA A 138 9.51 19.66 -4.97
CA ALA A 138 10.73 18.92 -5.32
C ALA A 138 10.91 17.62 -4.52
N ARG A 139 10.45 17.56 -3.27
CA ARG A 139 10.50 16.34 -2.45
C ARG A 139 9.51 15.31 -2.96
N ILE A 140 8.27 15.75 -3.25
CA ILE A 140 7.21 14.90 -3.80
C ILE A 140 7.66 14.31 -5.12
N ARG A 141 8.14 15.15 -6.06
CA ARG A 141 8.56 14.65 -7.37
C ARG A 141 9.72 13.67 -7.31
N ARG A 142 10.69 13.88 -6.41
CA ARG A 142 11.77 12.90 -6.18
C ARG A 142 11.22 11.57 -5.64
N ALA A 143 10.25 11.63 -4.74
CA ALA A 143 9.65 10.43 -4.17
C ALA A 143 8.85 9.65 -5.23
N GLU A 144 8.04 10.32 -6.04
CA GLU A 144 7.33 9.72 -7.17
C GLU A 144 8.27 9.12 -8.20
N CYS A 145 9.27 9.88 -8.66
CA CYS A 145 10.30 9.41 -9.59
C CYS A 145 11.04 8.20 -9.03
N SER A 146 11.37 8.20 -7.74
CA SER A 146 11.98 7.03 -7.08
C SER A 146 11.05 5.81 -7.00
N MET A 147 9.73 5.98 -7.09
CA MET A 147 8.78 4.87 -7.19
C MET A 147 8.65 4.40 -8.64
N GLU A 148 8.48 5.35 -9.57
CA GLU A 148 8.36 5.12 -11.02
C GLU A 148 9.61 4.48 -11.62
N GLU A 149 10.80 4.82 -11.13
CA GLU A 149 12.06 4.32 -11.70
C GLU A 149 12.65 3.16 -10.88
N ASN A 150 11.91 2.65 -9.89
CA ASN A 150 12.42 1.60 -9.02
C ASN A 150 12.48 0.26 -9.78
N PRO A 151 13.68 -0.29 -10.06
CA PRO A 151 13.80 -1.52 -10.84
C PRO A 151 13.20 -2.73 -10.12
N ILE A 152 13.18 -2.72 -8.79
CA ILE A 152 12.57 -3.81 -8.01
C ILE A 152 11.06 -3.75 -8.14
N LEU A 153 10.46 -2.57 -8.04
CA LEU A 153 9.00 -2.44 -8.14
C LEU A 153 8.49 -2.67 -9.57
N MET A 154 9.28 -2.30 -10.58
CA MET A 154 8.95 -2.56 -11.98
C MET A 154 8.96 -4.05 -12.34
N ASP A 155 9.68 -4.85 -11.57
CA ASP A 155 9.77 -6.30 -11.73
C ASP A 155 8.74 -7.09 -10.88
N LEU A 156 8.03 -6.45 -9.94
CA LEU A 156 7.03 -7.08 -9.05
C LEU A 156 5.64 -7.19 -9.72
#